data_AF-A0A1V2LW18-F1
#
_entry.id   AF-A0A1V2LW18-F1
#
_cell.length_a   1.000
_cell.length_b   1.000
_cell.length_c   1.000
_cell.angle_alpha   90.00
_cell.angle_beta   90.00
_cell.angle_gamma   90.00
#
_symmetry.space_group_name_H-M   'P 1'
#
loop_
_entity.id
_entity.type
_entity.pdbx_description
1 polymer ?
#
loop_
_entity_poly.entity_id
_entity_poly.type
_entity_poly.pdbx_seq_one_letter_code
_entity_poly.pdbx_strand_id
1 'polypeptide(L)'
;MVILFLVANIILVVLYSLSINMINNHFNKIDRCIKIYNDKKVYKSDKEVEIVTNLVRDFKQLSYVKNGNIDANIFVRNKIEKARIGIFEYTKVENMALQLKWLMLLVFIINAIYNYLVENNSLVFNVELDKLILGINGIILVTTFTNSIVLNIKYKKDKLILNLEDYLVNQYDYEVAKFEQELKIRNLNKEINLLKNQISNKRMGNGNKENKKNKNNKIMEVKIVEEVATSEDKSEYAHLTDDEIIQLLKQMEWQ
;
A
#
# COMPACT_ATOMS: atom_id res chain seq x y z
N MET A 1 17.24 -13.98 -42.94
CA MET A 1 16.12 -14.56 -42.15
C MET A 1 16.46 -14.64 -40.66
N VAL A 2 17.61 -15.18 -40.27
CA VAL A 2 18.00 -15.35 -38.84
C VAL A 2 18.05 -14.04 -38.05
N ILE A 3 18.50 -12.94 -38.67
CA ILE A 3 18.49 -11.60 -38.07
C ILE A 3 17.06 -11.14 -37.72
N LEU A 4 16.04 -11.50 -38.50
CA LEU A 4 14.65 -11.14 -38.20
C LEU A 4 14.16 -11.82 -36.92
N PHE A 5 14.54 -13.08 -36.69
CA PHE A 5 14.21 -13.78 -35.44
C PHE A 5 14.87 -13.13 -34.22
N LEU A 6 16.11 -12.66 -34.37
CA LEU A 6 16.80 -11.92 -33.30
C LEU A 6 16.08 -10.61 -32.98
N VAL A 7 15.77 -9.80 -34.00
CA VAL A 7 15.08 -8.52 -33.81
C VAL A 7 13.70 -8.74 -33.19
N ALA A 8 12.96 -9.75 -33.64
CA ALA A 8 11.67 -10.11 -33.07
C ALA A 8 11.78 -10.47 -31.58
N ASN A 9 12.75 -11.31 -31.20
CA ASN A 9 12.97 -11.66 -29.79
C ASN A 9 13.37 -10.46 -28.93
N ILE A 10 14.23 -9.56 -29.44
CA ILE A 10 14.59 -8.33 -28.71
C ILE A 10 13.34 -7.49 -28.43
N ILE A 11 12.48 -7.29 -29.43
CA ILE A 11 11.22 -6.54 -29.26
C ILE A 11 10.33 -7.22 -28.23
N LEU A 12 10.18 -8.55 -28.31
CA LEU A 12 9.35 -9.31 -27.37
C LEU A 12 9.88 -9.23 -25.92
N VAL A 13 11.20 -9.26 -25.73
CA VAL A 13 11.84 -9.09 -24.41
C VAL A 13 11.56 -7.71 -23.82
N VAL A 14 11.65 -6.66 -24.65
CA VAL A 14 11.37 -5.29 -24.21
C VAL A 14 9.92 -5.16 -23.78
N LEU A 15 8.98 -5.68 -24.59
CA LEU A 15 7.56 -5.67 -24.24
C LEU A 15 7.28 -6.47 -22.96
N TYR A 16 7.89 -7.65 -22.82
CA TYR A 16 7.76 -8.49 -21.63
C TYR A 16 8.26 -7.77 -20.37
N SER A 17 9.42 -7.13 -20.45
CA SER A 17 10.03 -6.38 -19.35
C SER A 17 9.16 -5.19 -18.94
N LEU A 18 8.58 -4.47 -19.91
CA LEU A 18 7.63 -3.38 -19.66
C LEU A 18 6.38 -3.86 -18.94
N SER A 19 5.76 -4.97 -19.39
CA SER A 19 4.59 -5.54 -18.73
C SER A 19 4.87 -5.94 -17.28
N ILE A 20 6.02 -6.58 -17.00
CA ILE A 20 6.38 -6.94 -15.64
C ILE A 20 6.64 -5.70 -14.77
N ASN A 21 7.36 -4.71 -15.29
CA ASN A 21 7.65 -3.50 -14.54
C ASN A 21 6.35 -2.75 -14.19
N MET A 22 5.40 -2.72 -15.13
CA MET A 22 4.07 -2.15 -14.92
C MET A 22 3.30 -2.86 -13.79
N ILE A 23 3.32 -4.19 -13.76
CA ILE A 23 2.71 -4.99 -12.68
C ILE A 23 3.41 -4.73 -11.33
N ASN A 24 4.75 -4.78 -11.30
CA ASN A 24 5.51 -4.55 -10.07
C ASN A 24 5.29 -3.14 -9.51
N ASN A 25 5.28 -2.12 -10.37
CA ASN A 25 5.01 -0.75 -9.95
C ASN A 25 3.59 -0.61 -9.39
N HIS A 26 2.61 -1.30 -9.96
CA HIS A 26 1.24 -1.31 -9.44
C HIS A 26 1.17 -1.92 -8.04
N PHE A 27 1.81 -3.09 -7.83
CA PHE A 27 1.85 -3.73 -6.51
C PHE A 27 2.61 -2.89 -5.48
N ASN A 28 3.73 -2.29 -5.86
CA ASN A 28 4.49 -1.41 -4.97
C ASN A 28 3.68 -0.17 -4.58
N LYS A 29 2.86 0.37 -5.49
CA LYS A 29 1.95 1.46 -5.18
C LYS A 29 0.92 1.02 -4.14
N ILE A 30 0.25 -0.11 -4.33
CA ILE A 30 -0.74 -0.61 -3.36
C ILE A 30 -0.09 -0.89 -2.00
N ASP A 31 1.06 -1.57 -1.96
CA ASP A 31 1.79 -1.83 -0.71
C ASP A 31 2.19 -0.54 0.02
N ARG A 32 2.60 0.49 -0.74
CA ARG A 32 2.86 1.82 -0.20
C ARG A 32 1.59 2.49 0.32
N CYS A 33 0.46 2.37 -0.39
CA CYS A 33 -0.83 2.90 0.06
C CYS A 33 -1.26 2.27 1.39
N ILE A 34 -1.09 0.95 1.56
CA ILE A 34 -1.37 0.24 2.83
C ILE A 34 -0.47 0.77 3.95
N LYS A 35 0.84 0.91 3.68
CA LYS A 35 1.79 1.43 4.67
C LYS A 35 1.47 2.86 5.09
N ILE A 36 1.13 3.75 4.16
CA ILE A 36 0.76 5.14 4.44
C ILE A 36 -0.60 5.19 5.18
N TYR A 37 -1.53 4.31 4.85
CA TYR A 37 -2.81 4.22 5.56
C TYR A 37 -2.56 3.89 7.05
N ASN A 38 -1.70 2.92 7.33
CA ASN A 38 -1.44 2.45 8.68
C ASN A 38 -0.49 3.36 9.48
N ASP A 39 0.35 4.15 8.80
CA ASP A 39 1.28 5.06 9.46
C ASP A 39 0.60 6.37 9.87
N LYS A 40 0.50 6.57 11.19
CA LYS A 40 -0.12 7.75 11.82
C LYS A 40 0.74 9.02 11.70
N LYS A 41 2.04 8.89 11.39
CA LYS A 41 3.01 10.01 11.33
C LYS A 41 3.18 10.58 9.94
N VAL A 42 2.59 9.96 8.92
CA VAL A 42 2.69 10.38 7.52
C VAL A 42 1.46 11.18 7.14
N TYR A 43 1.67 12.35 6.53
CA TYR A 43 0.58 13.14 5.96
C TYR A 43 -0.12 12.33 4.88
N LYS A 44 -1.40 12.03 5.12
CA LYS A 44 -2.24 11.23 4.22
C LYS A 44 -2.77 12.14 3.12
N SER A 45 -2.19 12.08 1.93
CA SER A 45 -2.80 12.71 0.77
C SER A 45 -3.98 11.86 0.29
N ASP A 46 -5.14 12.47 0.06
CA ASP A 46 -6.35 11.76 -0.40
C ASP A 46 -6.09 10.83 -1.59
N LYS A 47 -5.22 11.23 -2.52
CA LYS A 47 -4.84 10.43 -3.71
C LYS A 47 -3.99 9.19 -3.38
N GLU A 48 -3.18 9.25 -2.32
CA GLU A 48 -2.30 8.15 -1.92
C GLU A 48 -3.05 7.09 -1.11
N VAL A 49 -4.19 7.46 -0.52
CA VAL A 49 -4.98 6.61 0.37
C VAL A 49 -6.27 6.12 -0.30
N GLU A 50 -6.71 6.79 -1.39
CA GLU A 50 -7.95 6.51 -2.14
C GLU A 50 -8.17 5.02 -2.45
N ILE A 51 -7.12 4.29 -2.82
CA ILE A 51 -7.24 2.86 -3.16
C ILE A 51 -7.71 2.05 -1.95
N VAL A 52 -7.08 2.26 -0.79
CA VAL A 52 -7.41 1.53 0.45
C VAL A 52 -8.74 2.02 1.00
N THR A 53 -8.99 3.33 1.00
CA THR A 53 -10.27 3.92 1.45
C THR A 53 -11.45 3.39 0.63
N ASN A 54 -11.33 3.34 -0.70
CA ASN A 54 -12.36 2.77 -1.57
C ASN A 54 -12.47 1.24 -1.42
N LEU A 55 -11.39 0.55 -1.06
CA LEU A 55 -11.44 -0.89 -0.77
C LEU A 55 -12.27 -1.17 0.49
N VAL A 56 -11.94 -0.47 1.59
CA VAL A 56 -12.61 -0.56 2.89
C VAL A 56 -14.09 -0.19 2.77
N ARG A 57 -14.39 0.95 2.13
CA ARG A 57 -15.76 1.44 1.97
C ARG A 57 -16.63 0.43 1.24
N ASP A 58 -16.16 -0.07 0.10
CA ASP A 58 -16.92 -1.03 -0.70
C ASP A 58 -17.07 -2.36 0.04
N PHE A 59 -16.05 -2.80 0.79
CA PHE A 59 -16.12 -4.01 1.61
C PHE A 59 -17.17 -3.89 2.72
N LYS A 60 -17.18 -2.78 3.47
CA LYS A 60 -18.19 -2.51 4.51
C LYS A 60 -19.60 -2.40 3.97
N GLN A 61 -19.77 -1.67 2.87
CA GLN A 61 -21.09 -1.50 2.26
C GLN A 61 -21.66 -2.86 1.82
N LEU A 62 -20.81 -3.71 1.24
CA LEU A 62 -21.18 -5.06 0.86
C LEU A 62 -21.42 -5.96 2.09
N SER A 63 -20.58 -5.88 3.13
CA SER A 63 -20.73 -6.70 4.34
C SER A 63 -22.01 -6.36 5.10
N TYR A 64 -22.40 -5.09 5.12
CA TYR A 64 -23.67 -4.62 5.67
C TYR A 64 -24.87 -5.16 4.88
N VAL A 65 -24.81 -5.15 3.55
CA VAL A 65 -25.88 -5.67 2.68
C VAL A 65 -26.01 -7.19 2.76
N LYS A 66 -24.91 -7.92 3.01
CA LYS A 66 -24.87 -9.39 3.06
C LYS A 66 -24.79 -9.98 4.47
N ASN A 67 -25.09 -9.20 5.51
CA ASN A 67 -25.05 -9.64 6.91
C ASN A 67 -23.73 -10.36 7.31
N GLY A 68 -22.59 -9.86 6.86
CA GLY A 68 -21.27 -10.41 7.22
C GLY A 68 -20.86 -11.70 6.50
N ASN A 69 -21.68 -12.27 5.62
CA ASN A 69 -21.34 -13.46 4.82
C ASN A 69 -20.48 -13.13 3.59
N ILE A 70 -19.45 -12.30 3.75
CA ILE A 70 -18.52 -11.96 2.67
C ILE A 70 -17.14 -12.49 3.01
N ASP A 71 -16.68 -13.38 2.15
CA ASP A 71 -15.30 -13.81 2.14
C ASP A 71 -14.41 -12.64 1.65
N ALA A 72 -13.64 -12.08 2.57
CA ALA A 72 -12.72 -10.98 2.32
C ALA A 72 -11.66 -11.36 1.28
N ASN A 73 -11.21 -12.62 1.26
CA ASN A 73 -10.24 -13.11 0.29
C ASN A 73 -10.79 -13.02 -1.14
N ILE A 74 -12.02 -13.54 -1.34
CA ILE A 74 -12.70 -13.50 -2.65
C ILE A 74 -12.96 -12.07 -3.09
N PHE A 75 -13.36 -11.19 -2.17
CA PHE A 75 -13.61 -9.78 -2.48
C PHE A 75 -12.33 -9.07 -2.95
N VAL A 76 -11.25 -9.17 -2.17
CA VAL A 76 -9.96 -8.53 -2.47
C VAL A 76 -9.39 -9.07 -3.79
N ARG A 77 -9.43 -10.38 -4.00
CA ARG A 77 -8.97 -11.02 -5.25
C ARG A 77 -9.73 -10.49 -6.46
N ASN A 78 -11.06 -10.45 -6.40
CA ASN A 78 -11.88 -9.92 -7.50
C ASN A 78 -11.58 -8.44 -7.77
N LYS A 79 -11.30 -7.65 -6.73
CA LYS A 79 -11.01 -6.23 -6.86
C LYS A 79 -9.63 -5.98 -7.48
N ILE A 80 -8.64 -6.80 -7.15
CA ILE A 80 -7.30 -6.77 -7.77
C ILE A 80 -7.36 -7.25 -9.22
N GLU A 81 -8.12 -8.31 -9.53
CA GLU A 81 -8.27 -8.80 -10.91
C GLU A 81 -8.95 -7.76 -11.82
N LYS A 82 -9.90 -6.99 -11.28
CA LYS A 82 -10.56 -5.88 -11.99
C LYS A 82 -9.79 -4.56 -11.90
N ALA A 83 -8.68 -4.51 -11.17
CA ALA A 83 -7.91 -3.28 -11.01
C ALA A 83 -7.32 -2.83 -12.35
N ARG A 84 -7.27 -1.51 -12.54
CA ARG A 84 -6.62 -0.92 -13.70
C ARG A 84 -5.21 -0.48 -13.33
N ILE A 85 -4.24 -0.88 -14.16
CA ILE A 85 -2.89 -0.32 -14.16
C ILE A 85 -2.85 0.78 -15.24
N GLY A 86 -3.05 2.03 -14.82
CA GLY A 86 -3.21 3.14 -15.76
C GLY A 86 -4.48 2.97 -16.61
N ILE A 87 -4.32 2.82 -17.92
CA ILE A 87 -5.43 2.64 -18.87
C ILE A 87 -5.79 1.15 -19.05
N PHE A 88 -4.91 0.23 -18.65
CA PHE A 88 -5.05 -1.20 -18.92
C PHE A 88 -5.62 -1.96 -17.72
N GLU A 89 -6.39 -3.01 -17.96
CA GLU A 89 -6.83 -3.94 -16.91
C GLU A 89 -5.67 -4.85 -16.49
N TYR A 90 -5.55 -5.14 -15.19
CA TYR A 90 -4.52 -6.01 -14.62
C TYR A 90 -4.47 -7.37 -15.35
N THR A 91 -5.63 -8.01 -15.52
CA THR A 91 -5.75 -9.32 -16.20
C THR A 91 -5.22 -9.27 -17.64
N LYS A 92 -5.42 -8.18 -18.36
CA LYS A 92 -4.88 -8.00 -19.72
C LYS A 92 -3.36 -7.92 -19.71
N VAL A 93 -2.77 -7.16 -18.78
CA VAL A 93 -1.30 -7.02 -18.67
C VAL A 93 -0.65 -8.33 -18.21
N GLU A 94 -1.26 -9.04 -17.25
CA GLU A 94 -0.81 -10.36 -16.78
C GLU A 94 -0.85 -11.40 -17.91
N ASN A 95 -1.96 -11.46 -18.66
CA ASN A 95 -2.09 -12.35 -19.81
C ASN A 95 -1.12 -11.98 -20.94
N MET A 96 -0.91 -10.70 -21.22
CA MET A 96 0.06 -10.24 -22.21
C MET A 96 1.48 -10.69 -21.85
N ALA A 97 1.90 -10.55 -20.59
CA ALA A 97 3.21 -11.01 -20.14
C ALA A 97 3.38 -12.53 -20.31
N LEU A 98 2.33 -13.31 -20.01
CA LEU A 98 2.34 -14.77 -20.22
C LEU A 98 2.41 -15.13 -21.71
N GLN A 99 1.60 -14.49 -22.55
CA GLN A 99 1.58 -14.74 -24.00
C GLN A 99 2.90 -14.37 -24.66
N LEU A 100 3.52 -13.24 -24.28
CA LEU A 100 4.82 -12.83 -24.81
C LEU A 100 5.91 -13.87 -24.52
N LYS A 101 5.89 -14.48 -23.32
CA LYS A 101 6.83 -15.57 -22.97
C LYS A 101 6.69 -16.77 -23.89
N TRP A 102 5.45 -17.22 -24.12
CA TRP A 102 5.19 -18.34 -25.02
C TRP A 102 5.50 -18.02 -26.47
N LEU A 103 5.25 -16.78 -26.90
CA LEU A 103 5.59 -16.31 -28.23
C LEU A 103 7.10 -16.28 -28.47
N MET A 104 7.90 -15.83 -27.49
CA MET A 104 9.37 -15.90 -27.56
C MET A 104 9.86 -17.34 -27.69
N LEU A 105 9.26 -18.29 -26.96
CA LEU A 105 9.57 -19.71 -27.10
C LEU A 105 9.25 -20.24 -28.49
N LEU A 106 8.09 -19.88 -29.05
CA LEU A 106 7.69 -20.27 -30.39
C LEU A 106 8.66 -19.71 -31.44
N VAL A 107 9.04 -18.43 -31.34
CA VAL A 107 10.03 -17.80 -32.23
C VAL A 107 11.37 -18.51 -32.14
N PHE A 108 11.81 -18.88 -30.94
CA PHE A 108 13.04 -19.65 -30.74
C PHE A 108 12.98 -21.04 -31.40
N ILE A 109 11.88 -21.78 -31.24
CA ILE A 109 11.70 -23.11 -31.85
C ILE A 109 11.74 -23.01 -33.38
N ILE A 110 11.05 -22.03 -33.97
CA ILE A 110 11.09 -21.82 -35.43
C ILE A 110 12.51 -21.47 -35.88
N ASN A 111 13.22 -20.62 -35.15
CA ASN A 111 14.62 -20.28 -35.46
C ASN A 111 15.53 -21.51 -35.39
N ALA A 112 15.34 -22.39 -34.40
CA ALA A 112 16.12 -23.63 -34.26
C ALA A 112 15.86 -24.61 -35.42
N ILE A 113 14.59 -24.79 -35.81
CA ILE A 113 14.20 -25.64 -36.95
C ILE A 113 14.78 -25.08 -38.25
N TYR A 114 14.68 -23.76 -38.45
CA TYR A 114 15.24 -23.10 -39.64
C TYR A 114 16.76 -23.34 -39.74
N ASN A 115 17.49 -23.15 -38.64
CA ASN A 115 18.92 -23.41 -38.60
C ASN A 115 19.25 -24.86 -38.96
N TYR A 116 18.54 -25.84 -38.38
CA TYR A 116 18.74 -27.26 -38.66
C TYR A 116 18.49 -27.62 -40.15
N LEU A 117 17.46 -27.06 -40.77
CA LEU A 117 17.12 -27.32 -42.17
C LEU A 117 18.11 -26.68 -43.15
N VAL A 118 18.63 -25.49 -42.82
CA VAL A 118 19.56 -24.74 -43.69
C VAL A 118 21.00 -25.23 -43.57
N GLU A 119 21.40 -25.75 -42.39
CA GLU A 119 22.73 -26.35 -42.15
C GLU A 119 23.02 -27.51 -43.10
N ASN A 120 21.99 -28.22 -43.58
CA ASN A 120 22.14 -29.30 -44.57
C ASN A 120 22.39 -28.81 -46.01
N ASN A 121 22.26 -27.51 -46.32
CA ASN A 121 22.10 -27.05 -47.71
C ASN A 121 22.96 -25.86 -48.15
N SER A 122 23.84 -25.25 -47.33
CA SER A 122 24.62 -24.08 -47.82
C SER A 122 25.98 -23.80 -47.16
N LEU A 123 26.79 -23.05 -47.93
CA LEU A 123 28.19 -22.65 -47.79
C LEU A 123 28.64 -22.20 -46.37
N VAL A 124 29.79 -22.72 -45.98
CA VAL A 124 30.48 -22.69 -44.67
C VAL A 124 30.54 -21.31 -43.97
N PHE A 125 30.52 -20.18 -44.69
CA PHE A 125 30.73 -18.85 -44.10
C PHE A 125 29.51 -18.25 -43.37
N ASN A 126 28.27 -18.60 -43.72
CA ASN A 126 27.08 -18.07 -43.03
C ASN A 126 26.68 -18.90 -41.79
N VAL A 127 27.20 -20.12 -41.68
CA VAL A 127 26.83 -21.10 -40.64
C VAL A 127 27.28 -20.63 -39.24
N GLU A 128 28.42 -19.95 -39.12
CA GLU A 128 28.93 -19.46 -37.83
C GLU A 128 28.10 -18.31 -37.26
N LEU A 129 27.68 -17.36 -38.10
CA LEU A 129 26.83 -16.23 -37.69
C LEU A 129 25.44 -16.70 -37.28
N ASP A 130 24.86 -17.65 -38.02
CA ASP A 130 23.53 -18.19 -37.74
C ASP A 130 23.51 -18.97 -36.40
N LYS A 131 24.57 -19.76 -36.12
CA LYS A 131 24.79 -20.43 -34.83
C LYS A 131 24.96 -19.44 -33.67
N LEU A 132 25.70 -18.35 -33.89
CA LEU A 132 25.88 -17.29 -32.89
C LEU A 132 24.54 -16.64 -32.54
N ILE A 133 23.73 -16.29 -33.54
CA ILE A 133 22.40 -15.68 -33.32
C ILE A 133 21.45 -16.66 -32.61
N LEU A 134 21.50 -17.95 -32.94
CA LEU A 134 20.75 -18.97 -32.20
C LEU A 134 21.16 -19.02 -30.72
N GLY A 135 22.47 -18.94 -30.44
CA GLY A 135 23.00 -18.85 -29.08
C GLY A 135 22.49 -17.63 -28.31
N ILE A 136 22.51 -16.44 -28.92
CA ILE A 136 21.98 -15.20 -28.32
C ILE A 136 20.48 -15.35 -28.02
N ASN A 137 19.69 -15.86 -28.97
CA ASN A 137 18.26 -16.11 -28.76
C ASN A 137 18.01 -17.12 -27.64
N GLY A 138 18.87 -18.13 -27.48
CA GLY A 138 18.83 -19.07 -26.37
C GLY A 138 19.09 -18.39 -25.02
N ILE A 139 20.10 -17.52 -24.94
CA ILE A 139 20.42 -16.74 -23.73
C ILE A 139 19.23 -15.83 -23.35
N ILE A 140 18.65 -15.14 -24.34
CA ILE A 140 17.44 -14.32 -24.15
C ILE A 140 16.28 -15.15 -23.58
N LEU A 141 16.07 -16.36 -24.10
CA LEU A 141 15.01 -17.22 -23.61
C LEU A 141 15.26 -17.69 -22.17
N VAL A 142 16.48 -18.13 -21.86
CA VAL A 142 16.84 -18.57 -20.50
C VAL A 142 16.70 -17.42 -19.49
N THR A 143 17.18 -16.22 -19.84
CA THR A 143 17.09 -15.03 -18.97
C THR A 143 15.65 -14.59 -18.73
N THR A 144 14.77 -14.65 -19.73
CA THR A 144 13.34 -14.30 -19.55
C THR A 144 12.60 -15.31 -18.67
N PHE A 145 12.85 -16.61 -18.83
CA PHE A 145 12.24 -17.63 -17.98
C PHE A 145 12.75 -17.59 -16.54
N THR A 146 14.06 -17.37 -16.34
CA THR A 146 14.63 -17.21 -14.99
C THR A 146 14.10 -15.94 -14.31
N ASN A 147 14.03 -14.81 -15.02
CA ASN A 147 13.41 -13.58 -14.50
C ASN A 147 11.93 -13.80 -14.13
N SER A 148 11.18 -14.57 -14.90
CA SER A 148 9.80 -14.94 -14.58
C SER A 148 9.68 -15.67 -13.24
N ILE A 149 10.65 -16.52 -12.93
CA ILE A 149 10.70 -17.29 -11.67
C ILE A 149 11.11 -16.37 -10.52
N VAL A 150 12.15 -15.56 -10.70
CA VAL A 150 12.66 -14.65 -9.65
C VAL A 150 11.64 -13.57 -9.29
N LEU A 151 10.96 -13.00 -10.28
CA LEU A 151 10.01 -11.91 -10.04
C LEU A 151 8.65 -12.40 -9.51
N ASN A 152 8.42 -13.72 -9.50
CA ASN A 152 7.24 -14.45 -9.02
C ASN A 152 6.00 -13.57 -8.76
N ILE A 153 5.43 -13.04 -9.85
CA ILE A 153 4.28 -12.12 -9.81
C ILE A 153 3.11 -12.74 -9.06
N LYS A 154 2.93 -14.07 -9.20
CA LYS A 154 1.90 -14.82 -8.49
C LYS A 154 2.09 -14.74 -6.97
N TYR A 155 3.29 -14.99 -6.48
CA TYR A 155 3.59 -14.86 -5.04
C TYR A 155 3.38 -13.44 -4.53
N LYS A 156 3.81 -12.42 -5.28
CA LYS A 156 3.58 -11.02 -4.90
C LYS A 156 2.09 -10.68 -4.85
N LYS A 157 1.30 -11.17 -5.80
CA LYS A 157 -0.16 -11.01 -5.83
C LYS A 157 -0.80 -11.67 -4.60
N ASP A 158 -0.48 -12.93 -4.33
CA ASP A 158 -1.07 -13.68 -3.23
C ASP A 158 -0.68 -13.05 -1.87
N LYS A 159 0.57 -12.59 -1.72
CA LYS A 159 1.01 -11.84 -0.53
C LYS A 159 0.24 -10.53 -0.35
N LEU A 160 0.00 -9.80 -1.44
CA LEU A 160 -0.73 -8.53 -1.41
C LEU A 160 -2.21 -8.75 -1.07
N ILE A 161 -2.82 -9.80 -1.61
CA ILE A 161 -4.19 -10.22 -1.24
C ILE A 161 -4.25 -10.50 0.27
N LEU A 162 -3.31 -11.28 0.80
CA LEU A 162 -3.29 -11.66 2.20
C LEU A 162 -3.09 -10.44 3.12
N ASN A 163 -2.21 -9.51 2.76
CA ASN A 163 -2.02 -8.26 3.52
C ASN A 163 -3.28 -7.40 3.54
N LEU A 164 -4.00 -7.31 2.42
CA LEU A 164 -5.25 -6.55 2.34
C LEU A 164 -6.41 -7.25 3.07
N GLU A 165 -6.45 -8.57 3.04
CA GLU A 165 -7.42 -9.37 3.81
C GLU A 165 -7.21 -9.17 5.32
N ASP A 166 -5.97 -9.32 5.79
CA ASP A 166 -5.63 -9.10 7.20
C ASP A 166 -5.94 -7.66 7.63
N TYR A 167 -5.70 -6.69 6.73
CA TYR A 167 -6.07 -5.30 6.97
C TYR A 167 -7.58 -5.12 7.18
N LEU A 168 -8.39 -5.67 6.26
CA LEU A 168 -9.85 -5.51 6.28
C LEU A 168 -10.52 -6.23 7.45
N VAL A 169 -10.02 -7.41 7.83
CA VAL A 169 -10.65 -8.25 8.86
C VAL A 169 -10.16 -7.92 10.26
N ASN A 170 -8.85 -7.69 10.44
CA ASN A 170 -8.24 -7.63 11.77
C ASN A 170 -7.75 -6.23 12.16
N GLN A 171 -7.10 -5.50 11.25
CA GLN A 171 -6.49 -4.20 11.62
C GLN A 171 -7.49 -3.05 11.59
N TYR A 172 -8.40 -3.02 10.62
CA TYR A 172 -9.25 -1.86 10.41
C TYR A 172 -10.17 -1.55 11.61
N ASP A 173 -10.91 -2.55 12.12
CA ASP A 173 -11.83 -2.33 13.26
C ASP A 173 -11.07 -1.95 14.54
N TYR A 174 -9.87 -2.52 14.73
CA TYR A 174 -8.99 -2.17 15.83
C TYR A 174 -8.48 -0.73 15.72
N GLU A 175 -8.06 -0.29 14.53
CA GLU A 175 -7.57 1.07 14.29
C GLU A 175 -8.65 2.12 14.51
N VAL A 176 -9.87 1.86 14.05
CA VAL A 176 -11.03 2.75 14.25
C VAL A 176 -11.39 2.84 15.74
N ALA A 177 -11.54 1.70 16.42
CA ALA A 177 -11.89 1.68 17.84
C ALA A 177 -10.83 2.39 18.70
N LYS A 178 -9.54 2.19 18.39
CA LYS A 178 -8.43 2.87 19.07
C LYS A 178 -8.48 4.38 18.84
N PHE A 179 -8.75 4.82 17.61
CA PHE A 179 -8.84 6.24 17.28
C PHE A 179 -10.00 6.92 18.02
N GLU A 180 -11.18 6.30 18.07
CA GLU A 180 -12.34 6.82 18.82
C GLU A 180 -12.04 6.96 20.32
N GLN A 181 -11.33 6.01 20.90
CA GLN A 181 -10.92 6.05 22.31
C GLN A 181 -9.94 7.21 22.57
N GLU A 182 -8.94 7.38 21.71
CA GLU A 182 -7.97 8.48 21.82
C GLU A 182 -8.65 9.86 21.67
N LEU A 183 -9.68 9.96 20.82
CA LEU A 183 -10.46 11.18 20.64
C LEU A 183 -11.33 11.50 21.86
N LYS A 184 -11.96 10.48 22.46
CA LYS A 184 -12.67 10.61 23.73
C LYS A 184 -11.72 11.08 24.84
N ILE A 185 -10.53 10.49 24.95
CA ILE A 185 -9.50 10.91 25.91
C ILE A 185 -9.11 12.38 25.69
N ARG A 186 -8.92 12.80 24.42
CA ARG A 186 -8.55 14.18 24.10
C ARG A 186 -9.65 15.19 24.44
N ASN A 187 -10.91 14.85 24.13
CA ASN A 187 -12.06 15.69 24.47
C ASN A 187 -12.22 15.82 25.99
N LEU A 188 -12.07 14.71 26.72
CA LEU A 188 -12.07 14.71 28.19
C LEU A 188 -10.91 15.55 28.74
N ASN A 189 -9.70 15.47 28.16
CA ASN A 189 -8.56 16.29 28.59
C ASN A 189 -8.79 17.79 28.32
N LYS A 190 -9.44 18.16 27.21
CA LYS A 190 -9.85 19.54 26.95
C LYS A 190 -10.86 20.03 27.97
N GLU A 191 -11.86 19.22 28.28
CA GLU A 191 -12.87 19.54 29.28
C GLU A 191 -12.26 19.69 30.68
N ILE A 192 -11.35 18.78 31.07
CA ILE A 192 -10.57 18.88 32.30
C ILE A 192 -9.75 20.18 32.33
N ASN A 193 -9.09 20.55 31.24
CA ASN A 193 -8.31 21.79 31.18
C ASN A 193 -9.19 23.04 31.24
N LEU A 194 -10.34 23.05 30.59
CA LEU A 194 -11.32 24.13 30.69
C LEU A 194 -11.86 24.25 32.13
N LEU A 195 -12.19 23.14 32.79
CA LEU A 195 -12.64 23.11 34.18
C LEU A 195 -11.54 23.57 35.14
N LYS A 196 -10.27 23.15 34.92
CA LYS A 196 -9.11 23.65 35.68
C LYS A 196 -8.94 25.16 35.51
N ASN A 197 -9.12 25.69 34.31
CA ASN A 197 -9.06 27.12 34.02
C ASN A 197 -10.24 27.89 34.67
N GLN A 198 -11.43 27.31 34.68
CA GLN A 198 -12.58 27.90 35.38
C GLN A 198 -12.40 27.90 36.91
N ILE A 199 -11.89 26.81 37.49
CA ILE A 199 -11.61 26.72 38.93
C ILE A 199 -10.49 27.70 39.33
N SER A 200 -9.42 27.81 38.54
CA SER A 200 -8.34 28.78 38.80
C SER A 200 -8.84 30.22 38.67
N ASN A 201 -9.64 30.54 37.66
CA ASN A 201 -10.29 31.85 37.53
C ASN A 201 -11.26 32.16 38.66
N LYS A 202 -12.01 31.16 39.15
CA LYS A 202 -12.92 31.32 40.31
C LYS A 202 -12.15 31.48 41.63
N ARG A 203 -11.00 30.81 41.78
CA ARG A 203 -10.07 31.01 42.92
C ARG A 203 -9.41 32.39 42.87
N MET A 204 -9.02 32.88 41.70
CA MET A 204 -8.51 34.26 41.55
C MET A 204 -9.61 35.32 41.76
N GLY A 205 -10.84 35.05 41.32
CA GLY A 205 -12.00 35.91 41.56
C GLY A 205 -12.42 36.00 43.03
N ASN A 206 -12.30 34.91 43.80
CA ASN A 206 -12.52 34.92 45.26
C ASN A 206 -11.32 35.46 46.05
N GLY A 207 -10.09 35.35 45.52
CA GLY A 207 -8.88 35.94 46.12
C GLY A 207 -8.91 37.48 46.19
N ASN A 208 -9.70 38.13 45.33
CA ASN A 208 -9.90 39.59 45.39
C ASN A 208 -10.92 40.06 46.45
N LYS A 209 -11.65 39.15 47.11
CA LYS A 209 -12.50 39.49 48.27
C LYS A 209 -11.90 39.10 49.62
N GLU A 210 -10.95 38.17 49.68
CA GLU A 210 -10.35 37.71 50.94
C GLU A 210 -8.93 38.22 51.23
N ASN A 211 -8.27 38.93 50.29
CA ASN A 211 -6.95 39.54 50.51
C ASN A 211 -6.93 40.80 51.40
N LYS A 212 -7.70 40.78 52.50
CA LYS A 212 -7.48 41.67 53.66
C LYS A 212 -7.15 40.95 54.96
N LYS A 213 -7.14 39.62 55.03
CA LYS A 213 -6.66 38.88 56.21
C LYS A 213 -5.95 37.59 55.82
N ASN A 214 -4.86 37.30 56.52
CA ASN A 214 -4.09 36.05 56.49
C ASN A 214 -3.11 35.82 55.34
N LYS A 215 -2.11 36.70 55.31
CA LYS A 215 -0.75 36.36 54.89
C LYS A 215 -0.10 35.51 56.01
N ASN A 216 -0.33 34.20 56.00
CA ASN A 216 0.55 33.16 56.56
C ASN A 216 -0.11 31.79 56.36
N ASN A 217 0.68 30.81 55.91
CA ASN A 217 0.34 29.40 55.63
C ASN A 217 -0.17 29.09 54.20
N LYS A 218 0.74 29.11 53.21
CA LYS A 218 0.57 28.26 52.02
C LYS A 218 1.87 27.98 51.24
N ILE A 219 2.83 27.32 51.87
CA ILE A 219 4.09 26.90 51.22
C ILE A 219 4.18 25.38 50.99
N MET A 220 3.22 24.56 51.47
CA MET A 220 3.42 23.09 51.47
C MET A 220 2.61 22.27 50.43
N GLU A 221 1.72 22.86 49.63
CA GLU A 221 0.87 22.08 48.69
C GLU A 221 1.38 22.02 47.25
N VAL A 222 2.45 22.73 46.88
CA VAL A 222 2.85 22.86 45.46
C VAL A 222 3.71 21.68 44.97
N LYS A 223 4.30 20.89 45.86
CA LYS A 223 5.32 19.90 45.46
C LYS A 223 4.82 18.50 45.11
N ILE A 224 3.56 18.15 45.41
CA ILE A 224 3.03 16.79 45.18
C ILE A 224 2.30 16.67 43.84
N VAL A 225 1.92 17.79 43.21
CA VAL A 225 1.13 17.77 41.96
C VAL A 225 2.00 17.77 40.70
N GLU A 226 3.27 18.18 40.78
CA GLU A 226 4.17 18.20 39.61
C GLU A 226 4.73 16.81 39.23
N GLU A 227 4.82 15.87 40.16
CA GLU A 227 5.50 14.58 39.90
C GLU A 227 4.59 13.51 39.27
N VAL A 228 3.27 13.68 39.30
CA VAL A 228 2.30 12.75 38.69
C VAL A 228 1.95 13.13 37.24
N ALA A 229 2.34 14.34 36.80
CA ALA A 229 1.99 14.85 35.46
C ALA A 229 3.03 14.50 34.37
N THR A 230 4.17 13.89 34.70
CA THR A 230 5.25 13.63 33.73
C THR A 230 5.35 12.19 33.24
N SER A 231 4.46 11.29 33.64
CA SER A 231 4.25 10.04 32.90
C SER A 231 3.16 10.22 31.84
N GLU A 232 3.24 11.31 31.08
CA GLU A 232 2.55 11.41 29.80
C GLU A 232 3.24 10.43 28.85
N ASP A 233 2.63 9.25 28.68
CA ASP A 233 2.66 8.62 27.37
C ASP A 233 2.18 9.69 26.38
N LYS A 234 3.13 10.32 25.70
CA LYS A 234 2.87 11.36 24.72
C LYS A 234 1.95 10.76 23.67
N SER A 235 0.67 11.09 23.81
CA SER A 235 -0.38 10.77 22.85
C SER A 235 0.15 11.04 21.45
N GLU A 236 0.16 10.01 20.62
CA GLU A 236 0.75 10.04 19.28
C GLU A 236 0.09 11.10 18.37
N TYR A 237 -1.08 11.62 18.77
CA TYR A 237 -1.89 12.63 18.08
C TYR A 237 -1.87 14.03 18.73
N ALA A 238 -1.06 14.23 19.77
CA ALA A 238 -0.98 15.51 20.49
C ALA A 238 -0.64 16.71 19.58
N HIS A 239 -0.05 16.44 18.41
CA HIS A 239 0.40 17.43 17.43
C HIS A 239 -0.66 17.86 16.41
N LEU A 240 -1.77 17.12 16.24
CA LEU A 240 -2.80 17.44 15.23
C LEU A 240 -3.76 18.51 15.74
N THR A 241 -4.10 19.47 14.88
CA THR A 241 -5.07 20.54 15.16
C THR A 241 -6.51 20.06 15.02
N ASP A 242 -7.44 20.77 15.65
CA ASP A 242 -8.85 20.35 15.72
C ASP A 242 -9.50 20.23 14.34
N ASP A 243 -9.13 21.08 13.38
CA ASP A 243 -9.63 21.00 12.01
C ASP A 243 -9.10 19.77 11.25
N GLU A 244 -7.86 19.35 11.51
CA GLU A 244 -7.28 18.13 10.92
C GLU A 244 -7.95 16.87 11.48
N ILE A 245 -8.34 16.90 12.76
CA ILE A 245 -9.09 15.81 13.40
C ILE A 245 -10.52 15.77 12.85
N ILE A 246 -11.17 16.92 12.66
CA ILE A 246 -12.53 17.00 12.09
C ILE A 246 -12.52 16.56 10.61
N GLN A 247 -11.45 16.82 9.87
CA GLN A 247 -11.29 16.27 8.51
C GLN A 247 -11.07 14.76 8.53
N LEU A 248 -10.22 14.24 9.43
CA LEU A 248 -10.05 12.81 9.64
C LEU A 248 -11.35 12.12 10.07
N LEU A 249 -12.12 12.74 10.97
CA LEU A 249 -13.42 12.28 11.41
C LEU A 249 -14.44 12.34 10.28
N LYS A 250 -14.50 13.41 9.47
CA LYS A 250 -15.37 13.42 8.29
C LYS A 250 -15.00 12.36 7.27
N GLN A 251 -13.71 12.03 7.13
CA GLN A 251 -13.26 10.91 6.31
C GLN A 251 -13.64 9.53 6.90
N MET A 252 -13.87 9.44 8.21
CA MET A 252 -14.27 8.22 8.92
C MET A 252 -15.78 8.08 9.17
N GLU A 253 -16.52 9.19 9.35
CA GLU A 253 -17.97 9.27 9.63
C GLU A 253 -18.82 9.43 8.36
N TRP A 254 -18.27 9.90 7.23
CA TRP A 254 -18.96 9.80 5.93
C TRP A 254 -18.80 8.39 5.30
N GLN A 255 -18.71 7.36 6.13
CA GLN A 255 -18.71 5.93 5.75
C GLN A 255 -19.83 5.17 6.44
#